data_AF-A0A4Q6A6G8-F1
#
_entry.id   AF-A0A4Q6A6G8-F1
#
_cell.length_a   1.000
_cell.length_b   1.000
_cell.length_c   1.000
_cell.angle_alpha   90.00
_cell.angle_beta   90.00
_cell.angle_gamma   90.00
#
_symmetry.space_group_name_H-M   'P 1'
#
loop_
_entity.id
_entity.type
_entity.pdbx_description
1 polymer ?
#
loop_
_entity_poly.entity_id
_entity_poly.type
_entity_poly.pdbx_seq_one_letter_code
_entity_poly.pdbx_strand_id
1 'polypeptide(L)'
;MVGLGALKFYLLRVEPKKKMIFDPKESIDLHGFTATFIQYAHVRICSILRKNEVAYGNYTLGTPLAPLEKTLLLKVEQYPSILEQAAKEFNPSLICTYTFQLAQLFNSFFDKHNITHAESEEKKQLRLMLIKMIGHVIRNAMAQLGIEVPQKM
;
A
#
# COMPACT_ATOMS: atom_id res chain seq x y z
N MET A 1 -15.88 0.16 -10.00
CA MET A 1 -14.59 0.43 -9.33
C MET A 1 -13.78 -0.84 -9.08
N VAL A 2 -14.30 -1.83 -8.33
CA VAL A 2 -13.53 -3.05 -7.96
C VAL A 2 -13.22 -3.95 -9.17
N GLY A 3 -14.22 -4.37 -9.96
CA GLY A 3 -14.00 -5.26 -11.10
C GLY A 3 -13.10 -4.68 -12.20
N LEU A 4 -13.28 -3.40 -12.55
CA LEU A 4 -12.41 -2.71 -13.52
C LEU A 4 -10.98 -2.57 -13.00
N GLY A 5 -10.82 -2.30 -11.70
CA GLY A 5 -9.50 -2.25 -11.06
C GLY A 5 -8.80 -3.60 -11.07
N ALA A 6 -9.52 -4.68 -10.79
CA ALA A 6 -9.01 -6.05 -10.86
C ALA A 6 -8.52 -6.40 -12.28
N LEU A 7 -9.32 -6.11 -13.31
CA LEU A 7 -8.93 -6.35 -14.71
C LEU A 7 -7.68 -5.55 -15.11
N LYS A 8 -7.63 -4.24 -14.79
CA LYS A 8 -6.45 -3.41 -15.07
C LYS A 8 -5.20 -3.96 -14.40
N PHE A 9 -5.30 -4.31 -13.13
CA PHE A 9 -4.17 -4.88 -12.38
C PHE A 9 -3.74 -6.22 -12.96
N TYR A 10 -4.68 -7.09 -13.30
CA TYR A 10 -4.41 -8.39 -13.90
C TYR A 10 -3.61 -8.27 -15.20
N LEU A 11 -3.92 -7.27 -16.03
CA LEU A 11 -3.19 -7.00 -17.26
C LEU A 11 -1.82 -6.35 -16.99
N LEU A 12 -1.75 -5.38 -16.08
CA LEU A 12 -0.53 -4.59 -15.80
C LEU A 12 0.50 -5.32 -14.95
N ARG A 13 0.10 -6.37 -14.21
CA ARG A 13 0.99 -7.13 -13.32
C ARG A 13 2.00 -8.02 -14.06
N VAL A 14 1.82 -8.22 -15.36
CA VAL A 14 2.74 -9.00 -16.20
C VAL A 14 3.71 -8.07 -16.89
N GLU A 15 5.00 -8.41 -16.82
CA GLU A 15 6.04 -7.64 -17.50
C GLU A 15 5.77 -7.59 -19.01
N PRO A 16 5.96 -6.43 -19.67
CA PRO A 16 5.68 -6.28 -21.11
C PRO A 16 6.41 -7.28 -22.02
N LYS A 17 7.58 -7.78 -21.58
CA LYS A 17 8.40 -8.75 -22.34
C LYS A 17 7.89 -10.18 -22.23
N LYS A 18 6.98 -10.49 -21.30
CA LYS A 18 6.46 -11.84 -21.06
C LYS A 18 5.13 -12.01 -21.79
N LYS A 19 4.84 -13.24 -22.23
CA LYS A 19 3.56 -13.58 -22.83
C LYS A 19 2.47 -13.59 -21.75
N MET A 20 1.45 -12.75 -21.93
CA MET A 20 0.26 -12.75 -21.09
C MET A 20 -0.70 -13.85 -21.52
N ILE A 21 -1.00 -14.80 -20.63
CA ILE A 21 -2.10 -15.76 -20.81
C ILE A 21 -3.28 -15.19 -20.02
N PHE A 22 -4.34 -14.81 -20.73
CA PHE A 22 -5.53 -14.24 -20.10
C PHE A 22 -6.42 -15.35 -19.57
N ASP A 23 -6.64 -15.39 -18.25
CA ASP A 23 -7.65 -16.21 -17.60
C ASP A 23 -8.74 -15.32 -16.98
N PRO A 24 -9.98 -15.35 -17.53
CA PRO A 24 -11.09 -14.58 -16.99
C PRO A 24 -11.40 -14.86 -15.52
N LYS A 25 -11.24 -16.11 -15.06
CA LYS A 25 -11.54 -16.51 -13.68
C LYS A 25 -10.53 -15.90 -12.72
N GLU A 26 -9.24 -15.93 -13.07
CA GLU A 26 -8.21 -15.29 -12.26
C GLU A 26 -8.33 -13.75 -12.27
N SER A 27 -8.81 -13.17 -13.36
CA SER A 27 -8.93 -11.70 -13.49
C SER A 27 -9.92 -11.08 -12.51
N ILE A 28 -10.82 -11.89 -11.92
CA ILE A 28 -11.81 -11.48 -10.93
C ILE A 28 -11.55 -12.11 -9.54
N ASP A 29 -10.48 -12.88 -9.37
CA ASP A 29 -10.12 -13.43 -8.08
C ASP A 29 -9.76 -12.30 -7.11
N LEU A 30 -10.22 -12.43 -5.86
CA LEU A 30 -9.99 -11.47 -4.79
C LEU A 30 -8.81 -11.89 -3.91
N HIS A 31 -8.32 -13.13 -4.04
CA HIS A 31 -7.25 -13.70 -3.24
C HIS A 31 -5.89 -13.58 -3.93
N GLY A 32 -4.83 -13.42 -3.14
CA GLY A 32 -3.46 -13.36 -3.64
C GLY A 32 -3.09 -12.03 -4.31
N PHE A 33 -2.32 -12.10 -5.40
CA PHE A 33 -1.73 -10.94 -6.08
C PHE A 33 -2.74 -10.16 -6.94
N THR A 34 -3.62 -9.41 -6.28
CA THR A 34 -4.81 -8.76 -6.88
C THR A 34 -4.93 -7.29 -6.48
N ALA A 35 -5.64 -6.50 -7.31
CA ALA A 35 -5.99 -5.13 -6.97
C ALA A 35 -6.84 -5.06 -5.69
N THR A 36 -7.76 -6.00 -5.53
CA THR A 36 -8.70 -6.03 -4.42
C THR A 36 -7.99 -6.15 -3.09
N PHE A 37 -6.93 -6.97 -3.00
CA PHE A 37 -6.08 -7.07 -1.81
C PHE A 37 -5.51 -5.71 -1.39
N ILE A 38 -4.99 -4.95 -2.37
CA ILE A 38 -4.43 -3.60 -2.14
C ILE A 38 -5.54 -2.61 -1.74
N GLN A 39 -6.69 -2.67 -2.41
CA GLN A 39 -7.84 -1.82 -2.10
C GLN A 39 -8.36 -2.05 -0.67
N TYR A 40 -8.42 -3.30 -0.20
CA TYR A 40 -8.77 -3.64 1.17
C TYR A 40 -7.77 -3.06 2.18
N ALA A 41 -6.47 -3.15 1.91
CA ALA A 41 -5.44 -2.54 2.75
C ALA A 41 -5.64 -1.01 2.86
N HIS A 42 -5.91 -0.34 1.73
CA HIS A 42 -6.18 1.09 1.71
C HIS A 42 -7.45 1.47 2.50
N VAL A 43 -8.55 0.73 2.33
CA VAL A 43 -9.80 0.96 3.09
C VAL A 43 -9.57 0.79 4.59
N ARG A 44 -8.77 -0.20 5.00
CA ARG A 44 -8.39 -0.41 6.40
C ARG A 44 -7.62 0.79 6.96
N ILE A 45 -6.63 1.29 6.24
CA ILE A 45 -5.89 2.52 6.61
C ILE A 45 -6.87 3.69 6.79
N CYS A 46 -7.73 3.94 5.79
CA CYS A 46 -8.72 5.01 5.87
C CYS A 46 -9.68 4.84 7.06
N SER A 47 -10.04 3.60 7.42
CA SER A 47 -10.90 3.31 8.56
C SER A 47 -10.26 3.68 9.90
N ILE A 48 -8.97 3.37 10.07
CA ILE A 48 -8.21 3.73 11.27
C ILE A 48 -8.06 5.24 11.36
N LEU A 49 -7.67 5.90 10.27
CA LEU A 49 -7.45 7.34 10.23
C LEU A 49 -8.73 8.17 10.43
N ARG A 50 -9.91 7.65 10.06
CA ARG A 50 -11.19 8.33 10.34
C ARG A 50 -11.53 8.41 11.82
N LYS A 51 -11.01 7.49 12.63
CA LYS A 51 -11.33 7.36 14.06
C LYS A 51 -10.27 8.00 14.96
N ASN A 52 -9.19 8.52 14.38
CA ASN A 52 -8.03 9.00 15.11
C ASN A 52 -7.53 10.30 14.51
N GLU A 53 -7.23 11.27 15.37
CA GLU A 53 -6.57 12.50 14.95
C GLU A 53 -5.07 12.28 14.81
N VAL A 54 -4.53 12.68 13.66
CA VAL A 54 -3.10 12.70 13.41
C VAL A 54 -2.61 14.10 13.78
N ALA A 55 -1.82 14.20 14.85
CA ALA A 55 -1.21 15.46 15.25
C ALA A 55 -0.14 15.86 14.23
N TYR A 56 -0.09 17.14 13.84
CA TYR A 56 0.97 17.69 12.99
C TYR A 56 1.89 18.56 13.85
N GLY A 57 3.18 18.25 13.88
CA GLY A 57 4.17 18.98 14.68
C GLY A 57 5.56 18.37 14.58
N ASN A 58 6.52 18.98 15.28
CA ASN A 58 7.88 18.45 15.38
C ASN A 58 7.87 17.17 16.22
N TYR A 59 7.96 16.03 15.54
CA TYR A 59 8.17 14.74 16.20
C TYR A 59 9.65 14.51 16.41
N THR A 60 10.08 14.56 17.66
CA THR A 60 11.36 13.97 18.06
C THR A 60 11.13 12.48 18.21
N LEU A 61 11.92 11.65 17.52
CA LEU A 61 11.93 10.20 17.73
C LEU A 61 12.48 9.90 19.14
N GLY A 62 11.62 10.03 20.15
CA GLY A 62 11.95 9.69 21.53
C GLY A 62 11.98 8.18 21.79
N THR A 63 11.36 7.40 20.90
CA THR A 63 11.32 5.94 20.99
C THR A 63 11.96 5.28 19.76
N PRO A 64 12.70 4.18 19.94
CA PRO A 64 13.25 3.43 18.82
C PRO A 64 12.13 2.83 17.95
N LEU A 65 12.39 2.80 16.65
CA LEU A 65 11.49 2.17 15.68
C LEU A 65 11.49 0.66 15.90
N ALA A 66 10.29 0.07 15.94
CA ALA A 66 10.14 -1.37 15.87
C ALA A 66 10.64 -1.88 14.50
N PRO A 67 11.09 -3.14 14.40
CA PRO A 67 11.61 -3.69 13.15
C PRO A 67 10.66 -3.52 11.95
N LEU A 68 9.35 -3.74 12.14
CA LEU A 68 8.36 -3.56 11.07
C LEU A 68 8.09 -2.09 10.73
N GLU A 69 8.15 -1.18 11.70
CA GLU A 69 8.03 0.26 11.46
C GLU A 69 9.18 0.74 10.57
N LYS A 70 10.41 0.31 10.88
CA LYS A 70 11.60 0.61 10.08
C LYS A 70 11.50 0.03 8.67
N THR A 71 11.08 -1.23 8.54
CA THR A 71 10.91 -1.88 7.22
C THR A 71 9.87 -1.16 6.37
N LEU A 72 8.75 -0.73 6.96
CA LEU A 72 7.73 0.03 6.25
C LEU A 72 8.23 1.40 5.80
N LEU A 73 8.95 2.12 6.66
CA LEU A 73 9.55 3.41 6.29
C LEU A 73 10.51 3.28 5.12
N LEU A 74 11.40 2.28 5.15
CA LEU A 74 12.31 2.01 4.03
C LEU A 74 11.53 1.64 2.76
N LYS A 75 10.47 0.83 2.87
CA LYS A 75 9.64 0.48 1.70
C LYS A 75 8.95 1.71 1.11
N VAL A 76 8.43 2.61 1.94
CA VAL A 76 7.82 3.87 1.50
C VAL A 76 8.84 4.76 0.80
N GLU A 77 10.05 4.89 1.35
CA GLU A 77 11.13 5.69 0.78
C GLU A 77 11.56 5.20 -0.61
N GLN A 78 11.49 3.90 -0.87
CA GLN A 78 11.83 3.31 -2.19
C GLN A 78 10.84 3.68 -3.32
N TYR A 79 9.65 4.20 -3.01
CA TYR A 79 8.59 4.42 -4.01
C TYR A 79 9.03 5.29 -5.21
N PRO A 80 9.68 6.45 -5.03
CA PRO A 80 10.07 7.30 -6.15
C PRO A 80 11.03 6.60 -7.12
N SER A 81 11.98 5.83 -6.60
CA SER A 81 12.94 5.06 -7.42
C SER A 81 12.24 3.97 -8.23
N ILE A 82 11.28 3.26 -7.63
CA ILE A 82 10.47 2.26 -8.34
C ILE A 82 9.62 2.91 -9.44
N LEU A 83 9.04 4.09 -9.16
CA LEU A 83 8.27 4.85 -10.14
C LEU A 83 9.13 5.30 -11.32
N GLU A 84 10.32 5.83 -11.05
CA GLU A 84 11.28 6.23 -12.07
C GLU A 84 11.73 5.03 -12.92
N GLN A 85 12.00 3.89 -12.28
CA GLN A 85 12.38 2.67 -12.98
C GLN A 85 11.23 2.17 -13.89
N ALA A 86 10.00 2.11 -13.38
CA ALA A 86 8.83 1.71 -14.15
C ALA A 86 8.61 2.61 -15.38
N ALA A 87 8.84 3.92 -15.23
CA ALA A 87 8.75 4.87 -16.33
C ALA A 87 9.87 4.65 -17.38
N LYS A 88 11.13 4.51 -16.94
CA LYS A 88 12.28 4.27 -17.84
C LYS A 88 12.15 2.98 -18.64
N GLU A 89 11.65 1.92 -18.00
CA GLU A 89 11.51 0.60 -18.61
C GLU A 89 10.18 0.38 -19.32
N PHE A 90 9.25 1.34 -19.26
CA PHE A 90 7.86 1.19 -19.70
C PHE A 90 7.19 -0.07 -19.10
N ASN A 91 7.50 -0.35 -17.82
CA ASN A 91 7.14 -1.60 -17.15
C ASN A 91 6.25 -1.33 -15.90
N PRO A 92 4.92 -1.28 -16.06
CA PRO A 92 4.00 -1.02 -14.94
C PRO A 92 3.95 -2.16 -13.91
N SER A 93 4.44 -3.37 -14.24
CA SER A 93 4.42 -4.52 -13.34
C SER A 93 5.28 -4.29 -12.08
N LEU A 94 6.28 -3.40 -12.16
CA LEU A 94 7.09 -2.95 -11.03
C LEU A 94 6.22 -2.24 -9.98
N ILE A 95 5.28 -1.39 -10.43
CA ILE A 95 4.35 -0.67 -9.56
C ILE A 95 3.35 -1.63 -8.94
N CYS A 96 2.82 -2.60 -9.72
CA CYS A 96 1.94 -3.65 -9.20
C CYS A 96 2.63 -4.44 -8.07
N THR A 97 3.83 -4.93 -8.34
CA THR A 97 4.62 -5.73 -7.39
C THR A 97 4.96 -4.93 -6.13
N TYR A 98 5.45 -3.71 -6.29
CA TYR A 98 5.78 -2.81 -5.18
C TYR A 98 4.57 -2.55 -4.28
N THR A 99 3.44 -2.16 -4.89
CA THR A 99 2.25 -1.76 -4.14
C THR A 99 1.64 -2.94 -3.40
N PHE A 100 1.65 -4.12 -4.01
CA PHE A 100 1.22 -5.35 -3.35
C PHE A 100 2.11 -5.69 -2.14
N GLN A 101 3.43 -5.65 -2.30
CA GLN A 101 4.36 -5.92 -1.21
C GLN A 101 4.21 -4.90 -0.07
N LEU A 102 3.98 -3.62 -0.39
CA LEU A 102 3.69 -2.59 0.60
C LEU A 102 2.40 -2.91 1.38
N ALA A 103 1.33 -3.34 0.69
CA ALA A 103 0.09 -3.78 1.32
C ALA A 103 0.29 -5.03 2.20
N GLN A 104 1.10 -6.01 1.78
CA GLN A 104 1.44 -7.18 2.59
C GLN A 104 2.21 -6.81 3.86
N LEU A 105 3.19 -5.92 3.74
CA LEU A 105 3.96 -5.41 4.89
C LEU A 105 3.06 -4.62 5.85
N PHE A 106 2.15 -3.80 5.33
CA PHE A 106 1.17 -3.09 6.14
C PHE A 106 0.25 -4.06 6.89
N ASN A 107 -0.29 -5.08 6.23
CA ASN A 107 -1.13 -6.07 6.90
C ASN A 107 -0.36 -6.81 8.01
N SER A 108 0.89 -7.21 7.73
CA SER A 108 1.77 -7.83 8.73
C SER A 108 2.04 -6.92 9.93
N PHE A 109 2.21 -5.61 9.68
CA PHE A 109 2.38 -4.61 10.73
C PHE A 109 1.10 -4.42 11.55
N PHE A 110 -0.05 -4.34 10.88
CA PHE A 110 -1.36 -4.22 11.52
C PHE A 110 -1.67 -5.42 12.43
N ASP A 111 -1.33 -6.63 11.99
CA ASP A 111 -1.58 -7.85 12.75
C ASP A 111 -0.67 -7.94 14.00
N LYS A 112 0.55 -7.41 13.93
CA LYS A 112 1.54 -7.48 15.04
C LYS A 112 1.51 -6.30 16.00
N HIS A 113 1.04 -5.13 15.56
CA HIS A 113 1.07 -3.90 16.34
C HIS A 113 -0.30 -3.26 16.41
N ASN A 114 -0.78 -3.01 17.63
CA ASN A 114 -1.97 -2.19 17.81
C ASN A 114 -1.62 -0.71 17.53
N ILE A 115 -2.23 -0.15 16.50
CA ILE A 115 -1.99 1.23 16.06
C ILE A 115 -2.73 2.22 16.97
N THR A 116 -3.98 1.92 17.33
CA THR A 116 -4.85 2.82 18.10
C THR A 116 -4.55 2.80 19.59
N HIS A 117 -4.18 1.63 20.12
CA HIS A 117 -3.82 1.42 21.52
C HIS A 117 -2.33 1.03 21.61
N ALA A 118 -1.47 1.94 21.16
CA ALA A 118 -0.03 1.78 21.27
C ALA A 118 0.44 2.01 22.72
N GLU A 119 1.70 1.68 22.96
CA GLU A 119 2.38 1.68 24.25
C GLU A 119 2.50 3.10 24.85
N SER A 120 2.52 4.13 24.00
CA SER A 120 2.50 5.54 24.39
C SER A 120 1.78 6.38 23.32
N GLU A 121 1.39 7.61 23.66
CA GLU A 121 0.75 8.52 22.69
C GLU A 121 1.74 8.89 21.57
N GLU A 122 3.03 9.04 21.87
CA GLU A 122 4.07 9.27 20.87
C GLU A 122 4.14 8.10 19.88
N LYS A 123 4.07 6.86 20.39
CA LYS A 123 4.12 5.67 19.55
C LYS A 123 2.87 5.52 18.68
N LYS A 124 1.69 5.80 19.25
CA LYS A 124 0.42 5.85 18.52
C LYS A 124 0.50 6.86 17.38
N GLN A 125 0.92 8.08 17.66
CA GLN A 125 1.02 9.12 16.64
C GLN A 125 2.04 8.81 15.56
N LEU A 126 3.19 8.24 15.92
CA LEU A 126 4.17 7.73 14.96
C LEU A 126 3.56 6.69 14.01
N ARG A 127 2.83 5.71 14.56
CA ARG A 127 2.16 4.67 13.76
C ARG A 127 1.04 5.25 12.89
N LEU A 128 0.29 6.23 13.40
CA LEU A 128 -0.75 6.94 12.63
C LEU A 128 -0.15 7.71 11.44
N MET A 129 0.96 8.42 11.65
CA MET A 129 1.69 9.09 10.56
C MET A 129 2.22 8.09 9.53
N LEU A 130 2.80 6.99 10.00
CA LEU A 130 3.33 5.94 9.13
C LEU A 130 2.23 5.37 8.21
N ILE A 131 1.08 4.98 8.77
CA ILE A 131 -0.01 4.44 7.94
C ILE A 131 -0.62 5.50 7.03
N LYS A 132 -0.61 6.77 7.44
CA LYS A 132 -1.04 7.87 6.57
C LYS A 132 -0.14 7.99 5.35
N MET A 133 1.19 7.96 5.53
CA MET A 133 2.15 7.95 4.41
C MET A 133 1.95 6.73 3.52
N ILE A 134 1.79 5.54 4.10
CA ILE A 134 1.50 4.31 3.35
C ILE A 134 0.22 4.44 2.53
N GLY A 135 -0.86 4.96 3.12
CA GLY A 135 -2.13 5.20 2.42
C GLY A 135 -1.96 6.15 1.24
N HIS A 136 -1.21 7.24 1.41
CA HIS A 136 -0.88 8.17 0.33
C HIS A 136 -0.08 7.50 -0.80
N VAL A 137 0.93 6.70 -0.47
CA VAL A 137 1.75 5.97 -1.46
C VAL A 137 0.90 4.95 -2.22
N ILE A 138 0.10 4.14 -1.52
CA ILE A 138 -0.81 3.17 -2.16
C ILE A 138 -1.75 3.89 -3.13
N ARG A 139 -2.36 5.01 -2.70
CA ARG A 139 -3.26 5.79 -3.56
C ARG A 139 -2.54 6.34 -4.79
N ASN A 140 -1.34 6.87 -4.64
CA ASN A 140 -0.57 7.40 -5.76
C ASN A 140 -0.17 6.27 -6.72
N ALA A 141 0.43 5.19 -6.21
CA ALA A 141 0.89 4.07 -7.01
C ALA A 141 -0.25 3.40 -7.81
N MET A 142 -1.41 3.20 -7.18
CA MET A 142 -2.58 2.65 -7.86
C MET A 142 -3.16 3.62 -8.90
N ALA A 143 -3.10 4.93 -8.65
CA ALA A 143 -3.51 5.94 -9.64
C ALA A 143 -2.61 5.94 -10.88
N GLN A 144 -1.30 5.69 -10.75
CA GLN A 144 -0.39 5.51 -11.90
C GLN A 144 -0.79 4.31 -12.78
N LEU A 145 -1.45 3.30 -12.20
CA LEU A 145 -2.01 2.15 -12.91
C LEU A 145 -3.42 2.41 -13.45
N GLY A 146 -3.97 3.62 -13.24
CA GLY A 146 -5.35 3.96 -13.57
C GLY A 146 -6.37 3.21 -12.72
N ILE A 147 -6.00 2.79 -11.51
CA ILE A 147 -6.86 2.05 -10.57
C ILE A 147 -7.18 2.94 -9.37
N GLU A 148 -8.46 3.15 -9.13
CA GLU A 148 -8.93 3.88 -7.95
C GLU A 148 -8.89 2.97 -6.71
N VAL A 149 -8.50 3.57 -5.58
CA VAL A 149 -8.58 2.91 -4.26
C VAL A 149 -9.69 3.54 -3.41
N PRO A 150 -10.70 2.77 -2.96
CA PRO A 150 -11.78 3.29 -2.14
C PRO A 150 -11.30 3.79 -0.78
N GLN A 151 -11.97 4.80 -0.24
CA GLN A 151 -11.84 5.14 1.20
C GLN A 151 -12.74 4.26 2.08
N LYS A 152 -13.81 3.69 1.52
CA LYS A 152 -14.76 2.75 2.13
C LYS A 152 -15.16 1.71 1.09
N MET A 153 -15.24 0.44 1.51
CA MET A 153 -15.77 -0.67 0.71
C MET A 153 -17.19 -0.96 1.15
#